data_AF-A0A227J4T7-F1
#
_entry.id   AF-A0A227J4T7-F1
#
_cell.length_a   1.000
_cell.length_b   1.000
_cell.length_c   1.000
_cell.angle_alpha   90.00
_cell.angle_beta   90.00
_cell.angle_gamma   90.00
#
_symmetry.space_group_name_H-M   'P 1'
#
loop_
_entity.id
_entity.type
_entity.pdbx_description
1 polymer ?
#
loop_
_entity_poly.entity_id
_entity_poly.type
_entity_poly.pdbx_seq_one_letter_code
_entity_poly.pdbx_strand_id
1 'polypeptide(L)'
;ENRLFGSLDGAMKFVKGDAIAGILISLVNLFGGIYVGINQFDLSLGDSVSRFSVLTVGDGLVSQIPSLLLSMACGVYLTRIKGSDDESSSFMSQLMLQIRTFWKSLFVIGGIIIVL
;
A
#
# COMPACT_ATOMS: atom_id res chain seq x y z
N GLU A 1 11.55 -28.68 5.06
CA GLU A 1 10.19 -28.16 4.75
C GLU A 1 9.54 -27.21 5.77
N ASN A 2 9.78 -27.30 7.08
CA ASN A 2 8.93 -26.61 8.08
C ASN A 2 9.07 -25.07 8.23
N ARG A 3 10.08 -24.41 7.64
CA ARG A 3 10.28 -22.94 7.77
C ARG A 3 9.56 -22.11 6.70
N LEU A 4 9.14 -22.72 5.59
CA LEU A 4 8.41 -22.05 4.51
C LEU A 4 6.96 -21.78 4.88
N PHE A 5 6.29 -22.75 5.50
CA PHE A 5 4.89 -22.60 5.90
C PHE A 5 4.72 -21.59 7.04
N GLY A 6 5.67 -21.50 7.98
CA GLY A 6 5.62 -20.50 9.05
C GLY A 6 5.83 -19.04 8.58
N SER A 7 6.70 -18.83 7.58
CA SER A 7 6.93 -17.49 7.00
C SER A 7 5.82 -17.05 6.02
N LEU A 8 5.23 -18.01 5.28
CA LEU A 8 4.06 -17.75 4.42
C LEU A 8 2.76 -17.56 5.22
N ASP A 9 2.57 -18.28 6.32
CA ASP A 9 1.40 -18.12 7.20
C ASP A 9 1.35 -16.72 7.86
N GLY A 10 2.51 -16.18 8.25
CA GLY A 10 2.62 -14.82 8.78
C GLY A 10 2.20 -13.75 7.76
N ALA A 11 2.70 -13.85 6.52
CA ALA A 11 2.33 -12.92 5.44
C ALA A 11 0.83 -13.03 5.07
N MET A 12 0.28 -14.25 5.02
CA MET A 12 -1.15 -14.46 4.76
C MET A 12 -2.04 -13.93 5.89
N LYS A 13 -1.62 -14.02 7.15
CA LYS A 13 -2.30 -13.40 8.29
C LYS A 13 -2.26 -11.88 8.22
N PHE A 14 -1.16 -11.30 7.74
CA PHE A 14 -1.02 -9.85 7.56
C PHE A 14 -2.01 -9.32 6.50
N VAL A 15 -2.10 -9.99 5.35
CA VAL A 15 -3.06 -9.62 4.28
C VAL A 15 -4.51 -9.78 4.74
N LYS A 16 -4.82 -10.86 5.47
CA LYS A 16 -6.17 -11.06 6.04
C LYS A 16 -6.50 -9.99 7.09
N GLY A 17 -5.55 -9.64 7.96
CA GLY A 17 -5.72 -8.61 8.98
C GLY A 17 -5.94 -7.22 8.37
N ASP A 18 -5.18 -6.87 7.33
CA ASP A 18 -5.29 -5.62 6.60
C ASP A 18 -6.68 -5.47 5.92
N ALA A 19 -7.16 -6.54 5.27
CA ALA A 19 -8.48 -6.56 4.66
C ALA A 19 -9.62 -6.39 5.69
N ILE A 20 -9.51 -7.05 6.84
CA ILE A 20 -10.52 -6.94 7.92
C ILE A 20 -10.51 -5.53 8.51
N ALA A 21 -9.32 -4.96 8.75
CA ALA A 21 -9.19 -3.58 9.24
C ALA A 21 -9.79 -2.57 8.25
N GLY A 22 -9.49 -2.69 6.95
CA GLY A 22 -10.01 -1.81 5.91
C GLY A 22 -11.53 -1.84 5.78
N ILE A 23 -12.16 -3.01 5.92
CA ILE A 23 -13.63 -3.13 5.91
C ILE A 23 -14.23 -2.45 7.15
N LEU A 24 -13.63 -2.64 8.33
CA LEU A 24 -14.11 -2.06 9.58
C LEU A 24 -14.01 -0.53 9.55
N ILE A 25 -12.88 0.01 9.08
CA ILE A 25 -12.67 1.44 8.87
C ILE A 25 -13.68 2.01 7.86
N SER A 26 -13.93 1.30 6.75
CA SER A 26 -14.93 1.73 5.77
C SER A 26 -16.33 1.86 6.35
N LEU A 27 -16.76 0.90 7.18
CA LEU A 27 -18.07 0.95 7.83
C LEU A 27 -18.16 2.16 8.78
N VAL A 28 -17.11 2.40 9.57
CA VAL A 28 -17.06 3.54 10.49
C VAL A 28 -17.08 4.88 9.73
N ASN A 29 -16.30 5.01 8.66
CA ASN A 29 -16.26 6.23 7.85
C ASN A 29 -17.58 6.50 7.13
N LEU A 30 -18.26 5.46 6.63
CA LEU A 30 -19.53 5.60 5.95
C LEU A 30 -20.65 6.00 6.92
N PHE A 31 -20.87 5.22 8.00
CA PHE A 31 -21.94 5.51 8.95
C PHE A 31 -21.65 6.73 9.81
N GLY A 32 -20.41 6.88 10.29
CA GLY A 32 -19.98 8.05 11.06
C GLY A 32 -19.99 9.32 10.22
N GLY A 33 -19.56 9.24 8.96
CA GLY A 33 -19.62 10.33 8.00
C GLY A 33 -21.05 10.78 7.72
N ILE A 34 -21.97 9.85 7.47
CA ILE A 34 -23.39 10.17 7.27
C ILE A 34 -23.99 10.81 8.53
N TYR A 35 -23.72 10.23 9.72
CA TYR A 35 -24.22 10.78 10.99
C TYR A 35 -23.73 12.20 11.25
N VAL A 36 -22.44 12.47 11.03
CA VAL A 36 -21.86 13.81 11.19
C VAL A 36 -22.30 14.76 10.07
N GLY A 37 -22.44 14.27 8.83
CA GLY A 37 -22.89 15.03 7.68
C GLY A 37 -24.28 15.63 7.87
N ILE A 38 -25.21 14.84 8.40
CA ILE A 38 -26.57 15.28 8.67
C ILE A 38 -26.63 16.19 9.90
N ASN A 39 -25.96 15.82 11.00
CA ASN A 39 -26.12 16.53 12.28
C ASN A 39 -25.24 17.79 12.42
N GLN A 40 -24.09 17.86 11.76
CA GLN A 40 -23.16 18.99 11.87
C GLN A 40 -23.03 19.83 10.59
N PHE A 41 -23.21 19.21 9.42
CA PHE A 41 -23.03 19.89 8.14
C PHE A 41 -24.34 20.24 7.41
N ASP A 42 -25.50 19.95 8.02
CA ASP A 42 -26.84 20.20 7.47
C ASP A 42 -27.02 19.62 6.05
N LEU A 43 -26.26 18.57 5.73
CA LEU A 43 -26.31 17.92 4.42
C LEU A 43 -27.55 17.04 4.35
N SER A 44 -28.20 17.02 3.18
CA SER A 44 -29.26 16.06 2.92
C SER A 44 -28.72 14.62 3.04
N LEU A 45 -29.59 13.67 3.35
CA LEU A 45 -29.22 12.26 3.48
C LEU A 45 -28.58 11.74 2.18
N GLY A 46 -29.10 12.17 1.02
CA GLY A 46 -28.55 11.81 -0.29
C GLY A 46 -27.16 12.42 -0.54
N ASP A 47 -26.96 13.69 -0.21
CA ASP A 47 -25.68 14.36 -0.40
C ASP A 47 -24.60 13.79 0.53
N SER A 48 -24.96 13.51 1.78
CA SER A 48 -24.10 12.87 2.77
C SER A 48 -23.64 11.49 2.30
N VAL A 49 -24.57 10.65 1.82
CA VAL A 49 -24.23 9.32 1.29
C VAL A 49 -23.28 9.44 0.10
N SER A 50 -23.55 10.31 -0.87
CA SER A 50 -22.68 10.45 -2.04
C SER A 50 -21.26 10.87 -1.65
N ARG A 51 -21.15 11.85 -0.74
CA ARG A 51 -19.87 12.45 -0.36
C ARG A 51 -19.03 11.50 0.48
N PHE A 52 -19.61 10.93 1.53
CA PHE A 52 -18.88 10.02 2.41
C PHE A 52 -18.64 8.65 1.77
N SER A 53 -19.46 8.23 0.79
CA SER A 53 -19.19 7.01 0.03
C SER A 53 -17.95 7.16 -0.87
N VAL A 54 -17.82 8.28 -1.60
CA VAL A 54 -16.60 8.57 -2.40
C VAL A 54 -15.37 8.67 -1.51
N LEU A 55 -15.49 9.35 -0.36
CA LEU A 55 -14.39 9.50 0.58
C LEU A 55 -13.93 8.15 1.16
N THR A 56 -14.90 7.28 1.48
CA THR A 56 -14.65 5.93 2.00
C THR A 56 -13.99 5.01 0.97
N VAL A 57 -14.44 5.06 -0.28
CA VAL A 57 -13.79 4.31 -1.38
C VAL A 57 -12.36 4.80 -1.60
N GLY A 58 -12.14 6.12 -1.56
CA GLY A 58 -10.81 6.70 -1.65
C GLY A 58 -9.88 6.22 -0.53
N ASP A 59 -10.35 6.21 0.71
CA ASP A 59 -9.59 5.72 1.87
C ASP A 59 -9.25 4.23 1.76
N GLY A 60 -10.19 3.41 1.28
CA GLY A 60 -9.97 1.99 0.99
C GLY A 60 -8.93 1.74 -0.11
N LEU A 61 -8.89 2.56 -1.15
CA LEU A 61 -7.90 2.45 -2.21
C LEU A 61 -6.51 2.93 -1.76
N VAL A 62 -6.44 4.03 -1.00
CA VAL A 62 -5.17 4.59 -0.52
C VAL A 62 -4.53 3.67 0.52
N SER A 63 -5.30 3.07 1.42
CA SER A 63 -4.80 2.15 2.45
C SER A 63 -4.23 0.84 1.87
N GLN A 64 -4.69 0.40 0.70
CA GLN A 64 -4.18 -0.82 0.06
C GLN A 64 -2.84 -0.65 -0.66
N ILE A 65 -2.51 0.55 -1.14
CA ILE A 65 -1.26 0.80 -1.88
C ILE A 65 -0.03 0.42 -1.02
N PRO A 66 0.11 0.90 0.23
CA PRO A 66 1.22 0.51 1.11
C PRO A 66 1.26 -1.00 1.38
N SER A 67 0.11 -1.62 1.63
CA SER A 67 0.01 -3.05 1.95
C SER A 67 0.46 -3.93 0.79
N LEU A 68 0.09 -3.57 -0.45
CA LEU A 68 0.54 -4.24 -1.66
C LEU A 68 2.05 -4.09 -1.88
N LEU A 69 2.58 -2.87 -1.69
CA LEU A 69 4.02 -2.61 -1.79
C LEU A 69 4.81 -3.41 -0.75
N LEU A 70 4.34 -3.47 0.49
CA LEU A 70 4.96 -4.24 1.56
C LEU A 70 4.93 -5.75 1.26
N SER A 71 3.81 -6.27 0.78
CA SER A 71 3.66 -7.69 0.39
C SER A 71 4.63 -8.05 -0.75
N MET A 72 4.74 -7.19 -1.77
CA MET A 72 5.68 -7.37 -2.87
C MET A 72 7.14 -7.32 -2.40
N ALA A 73 7.49 -6.36 -1.53
CA ALA A 73 8.82 -6.24 -0.96
C ALA A 73 9.20 -7.48 -0.12
N CYS A 74 8.28 -7.97 0.72
CA CYS A 74 8.46 -9.21 1.47
C CYS A 74 8.61 -10.42 0.53
N GLY A 75 7.85 -10.51 -0.56
CA GLY A 75 7.98 -11.58 -1.55
C GLY A 75 9.36 -11.64 -2.22
N VAL A 76 9.89 -10.48 -2.61
CA VAL A 76 11.25 -10.38 -3.17
C VAL A 76 12.32 -10.71 -2.11
N TYR A 77 12.14 -10.24 -0.88
CA TYR A 77 13.07 -10.51 0.22
C TYR A 77 13.13 -12.01 0.57
N LEU A 78 11.97 -12.67 0.74
CA LEU A 78 11.89 -14.08 1.13
C LEU A 78 12.48 -15.05 0.09
N THR A 79 12.38 -14.73 -1.19
CA THR A 79 12.91 -15.59 -2.27
C THR A 79 14.43 -15.54 -2.37
N ARG A 80 15.09 -14.46 -1.92
CA ARG A 80 16.56 -14.32 -1.95
C ARG A 80 17.29 -14.89 -0.73
N ILE A 81 16.69 -14.91 0.46
CA ILE A 81 17.35 -15.41 1.69
C ILE A 81 17.59 -16.93 1.63
N LYS A 82 16.86 -17.65 0.78
CA LYS A 82 17.01 -19.10 0.61
C LYS A 82 18.16 -19.51 -0.31
N GLY A 83 18.87 -18.55 -0.93
CA GLY A 83 19.81 -18.82 -2.01
C GLY A 83 21.26 -18.41 -1.80
N SER A 84 21.68 -17.89 -0.63
CA SER A 84 23.06 -17.40 -0.50
C SER A 84 23.56 -17.45 0.95
N ASP A 85 24.30 -18.52 1.25
CA ASP A 85 25.29 -18.55 2.35
C ASP A 85 26.64 -17.91 1.93
N ASP A 86 26.76 -17.30 0.75
CA ASP A 86 28.01 -16.66 0.31
C ASP A 86 27.82 -15.29 -0.37
N GLU A 87 28.70 -14.37 0.03
CA GLU A 87 29.14 -13.11 -0.60
C GLU A 87 28.17 -11.91 -0.77
N SER A 88 28.05 -11.14 0.32
CA SER A 88 28.67 -9.80 0.48
C SER A 88 28.67 -8.77 -0.66
N SER A 89 27.64 -8.72 -1.50
CA SER A 89 27.15 -7.41 -1.98
C SER A 89 25.78 -7.17 -1.35
N SER A 90 25.75 -6.31 -0.33
CA SER A 90 24.53 -5.97 0.39
C SER A 90 23.41 -5.69 -0.62
N PHE A 91 22.33 -6.48 -0.57
CA PHE A 91 21.11 -6.26 -1.34
C PHE A 91 20.66 -4.78 -1.28
N MET A 92 20.90 -4.16 -0.12
CA MET A 92 20.72 -2.73 0.11
C MET A 92 21.53 -1.86 -0.84
N SER A 93 22.80 -2.18 -1.10
CA SER A 93 23.67 -1.44 -2.02
C SER A 93 23.23 -1.59 -3.48
N GLN A 94 22.79 -2.78 -3.89
CA GLN A 94 22.27 -2.98 -5.26
C GLN A 94 20.93 -2.26 -5.47
N LEU A 95 20.02 -2.36 -4.50
CA LEU A 95 18.78 -1.59 -4.52
C LEU A 95 19.03 -0.08 -4.48
N MET A 96 19.99 0.39 -3.68
CA MET A 96 20.36 1.81 -3.66
C MET A 96 20.87 2.29 -5.00
N LEU A 97 21.70 1.51 -5.70
CA LEU A 97 22.15 1.86 -7.04
C LEU A 97 21.00 1.90 -8.05
N GLN A 98 20.07 0.94 -7.97
CA GLN A 98 18.92 0.88 -8.88
C GLN A 98 17.93 2.01 -8.62
N ILE A 99 17.55 2.27 -7.36
CA ILE A 99 16.71 3.40 -6.94
C ILE A 99 17.35 4.74 -7.34
N ARG A 100 18.66 4.89 -7.13
CA ARG A 100 19.40 6.10 -7.55
C ARG A 100 19.42 6.28 -9.07
N THR A 101 19.39 5.19 -9.82
CA THR A 101 19.30 5.22 -11.29
C THR A 101 17.91 5.60 -11.77
N PHE A 102 16.83 5.15 -11.10
CA PHE A 102 15.46 5.60 -11.39
C PHE A 102 15.29 7.11 -11.22
N TRP A 103 15.84 7.69 -10.15
CA TRP A 103 15.83 9.15 -9.95
C TRP A 103 16.55 9.91 -11.06
N LYS A 104 17.69 9.40 -11.53
CA LYS A 104 18.41 9.98 -12.67
C LYS A 104 17.63 9.84 -13.97
N SER A 105 16.99 8.70 -14.20
CA SER A 105 16.15 8.45 -15.38
C SER A 105 14.96 9.41 -15.44
N LEU A 106 14.29 9.64 -14.31
CA LEU A 106 13.18 10.60 -14.22
C LEU A 106 13.62 12.03 -14.57
N PHE A 107 14.81 12.44 -14.11
CA PHE A 107 15.39 13.74 -14.45
C PHE A 107 15.76 13.87 -15.93
N VAL A 108 16.31 12.81 -16.54
CA VAL A 108 16.64 12.79 -17.96
C VAL A 108 15.37 12.88 -18.82
N ILE A 109 14.34 12.11 -18.49
CA ILE A 109 13.05 12.13 -19.19
C ILE A 109 12.38 13.50 -19.01
N GLY A 110 12.38 14.05 -17.80
CA GLY A 110 11.85 15.40 -17.53
C GLY A 110 12.59 16.50 -18.31
N GLY A 111 13.93 16.39 -18.43
CA GLY A 111 14.74 17.31 -19.22
C GLY A 111 14.42 17.24 -20.72
N ILE A 112 14.20 16.03 -21.25
CA ILE A 112 13.80 15.84 -22.66
C ILE A 112 12.43 16.45 -22.94
N ILE A 113 11.46 16.30 -22.03
CA ILE A 113 10.11 16.87 -22.16
C ILE A 113 10.12 18.41 -22.08
N ILE A 114 11.06 19.01 -21.33
CA ILE A 114 11.19 20.47 -21.22
C ILE A 114 11.84 21.10 -22.47
N VAL A 115 12.69 20.34 -23.17
CA VAL A 115 13.41 20.82 -24.38
C VAL A 115 12.56 20.67 -25.65
N LEU A 116 11.61 19.72 -25.66
CA LEU A 116 10.58 19.54 -26.70
C LEU A 116 9.48 20.60 -26.58
#